data_AF-A0A661S160-F1
#
_entry.id   AF-A0A661S160-F1
#
_cell.length_a   1.000
_cell.length_b   1.000
_cell.length_c   1.000
_cell.angle_alpha   90.00
_cell.angle_beta   90.00
_cell.angle_gamma   90.00
#
_symmetry.space_group_name_H-M   'P 1'
#
loop_
_entity.id
_entity.type
_entity.pdbx_description
1 polymer ?
#
loop_
_entity_poly.entity_id
_entity_poly.type
_entity_poly.pdbx_seq_one_letter_code
_entity_poly.pdbx_strand_id
1 'polypeptide(L)'
;MNDDVSQRTMTYLTTIFEQSADGLMICDGSGKILKLNKAAEILNGVKASEVLGKDVRTLVKEGQIDRSATQEVLETKRQVSLIQTTPRSEYTLLVTGTPVFDDRHNVSFVVVNERDISLIKSMRKQLELARQESEKIKDELTELSLLELQQNDIVAQSDSMKYTLKLALKLSRIDASNILIQGESGTGKGLLAKFIHKNSHRSKKPFIQINCAALPENLLEAELFGYARGAFTGANEKGKTGLFELASEGTIFLDEIGEMSLTVQAKLLKYLDDHEIMPVGGIAFKKIDCSIIAATNRDLEALTGQKKFRLDLLHRLNTFTLLIPPLRERPEDILDLVQICLKKYNKKYNRRAYIDHKAFKMLQSYEFPGNVRELINIIKQAVVLCDKRYLDNFIIKSLSVVKVPKPARGKAAVGSLPEQLRQVEARILQKAAITCKTTRQAASFLGISQPSVVRKYKRYGID
;
A
#
# COMPACT_ATOMS: atom_id res chain seq x y z
N MET A 1 -80.04 -5.79 -7.65
CA MET A 1 -78.79 -6.23 -8.32
C MET A 1 -77.55 -5.51 -7.77
N ASN A 2 -77.59 -4.20 -7.51
CA ASN A 2 -76.46 -3.44 -6.93
C ASN A 2 -76.10 -3.80 -5.47
N ASP A 3 -77.08 -4.23 -4.66
CA ASP A 3 -76.81 -4.61 -3.26
C ASP A 3 -76.03 -5.93 -3.12
N ASP A 4 -76.29 -6.91 -4.00
CA ASP A 4 -75.58 -8.20 -4.01
C ASP A 4 -74.11 -8.03 -4.46
N VAL A 5 -73.85 -7.13 -5.43
CA VAL A 5 -72.48 -6.80 -5.86
C VAL A 5 -71.71 -6.08 -4.75
N SER A 6 -72.34 -5.14 -4.05
CA SER A 6 -71.73 -4.41 -2.92
C SER A 6 -71.42 -5.34 -1.75
N GLN A 7 -72.36 -6.23 -1.38
CA GLN A 7 -72.15 -7.22 -0.32
C GLN A 7 -71.04 -8.23 -0.66
N ARG A 8 -71.00 -8.73 -1.90
CA ARG A 8 -69.92 -9.63 -2.35
C ARG A 8 -68.56 -8.94 -2.35
N THR A 9 -68.49 -7.69 -2.82
CA THR A 9 -67.25 -6.91 -2.82
C THR A 9 -66.74 -6.66 -1.40
N MET A 10 -67.63 -6.30 -0.47
CA MET A 10 -67.28 -6.13 0.95
C MET A 10 -66.79 -7.45 1.58
N THR A 11 -67.41 -8.57 1.21
CA THR A 11 -66.98 -9.91 1.65
C THR A 11 -65.58 -10.24 1.16
N TYR A 12 -65.26 -9.97 -0.11
CA TYR A 12 -63.92 -10.18 -0.66
C TYR A 12 -62.86 -9.31 0.03
N LEU A 13 -63.12 -8.01 0.19
CA LEU A 13 -62.19 -7.09 0.86
C LEU A 13 -61.95 -7.48 2.33
N THR A 14 -63.00 -7.89 3.03
CA THR A 14 -62.88 -8.36 4.42
C THR A 14 -62.05 -9.64 4.49
N THR A 15 -62.27 -10.57 3.55
CA THR A 15 -61.51 -11.81 3.50
C THR A 15 -60.02 -11.56 3.22
N ILE A 16 -59.70 -10.68 2.26
CA ILE A 16 -58.31 -10.28 1.96
C ILE A 16 -57.65 -9.64 3.18
N PHE A 17 -58.37 -8.75 3.87
CA PHE A 17 -57.87 -8.08 5.07
C PHE A 17 -57.54 -9.10 6.19
N GLU A 18 -58.45 -10.03 6.47
CA GLU A 18 -58.27 -11.03 7.55
C GLU A 18 -57.26 -12.13 7.22
N GLN A 19 -57.14 -12.52 5.94
CA GLN A 19 -56.25 -13.62 5.51
C GLN A 19 -54.86 -13.15 5.05
N SER A 20 -54.57 -11.84 5.11
CA SER A 20 -53.25 -11.32 4.80
C SER A 20 -52.19 -11.89 5.74
N ALA A 21 -51.05 -12.30 5.18
CA ALA A 21 -49.89 -12.73 5.94
C ALA A 21 -49.19 -11.55 6.65
N ASP A 22 -49.27 -10.36 6.06
CA ASP A 22 -48.80 -9.14 6.69
C ASP A 22 -49.89 -8.61 7.66
N GLY A 23 -49.43 -7.96 8.74
CA GLY A 23 -50.30 -7.26 9.68
C GLY A 23 -50.90 -6.03 9.00
N LEU A 24 -52.23 -5.93 9.02
CA LEU A 24 -52.95 -4.79 8.48
C LEU A 24 -53.69 -4.08 9.60
N MET A 25 -53.53 -2.76 9.66
CA MET A 25 -54.22 -1.89 10.61
C MET A 25 -54.75 -0.64 9.90
N ILE A 26 -55.92 -0.17 10.32
CA ILE A 26 -56.54 1.07 9.83
C ILE A 26 -56.69 2.00 11.02
N CYS A 27 -56.20 3.23 10.87
CA CYS A 27 -56.38 4.30 11.84
C CYS A 27 -57.18 5.45 11.23
N ASP A 28 -57.99 6.16 12.01
CA ASP A 28 -58.65 7.37 11.54
C ASP A 28 -57.67 8.56 11.37
N GLY A 29 -58.15 9.67 10.81
CA GLY A 29 -57.39 10.91 10.63
C GLY A 29 -56.89 11.57 11.92
N SER A 30 -57.25 11.06 13.10
CA SER A 30 -56.72 11.51 14.40
C SER A 30 -55.68 10.57 15.00
N GLY A 31 -55.50 9.37 14.43
CA GLY A 31 -54.59 8.33 14.90
C GLY A 31 -55.26 7.26 15.76
N LYS A 32 -56.59 7.19 15.79
CA LYS A 32 -57.34 6.18 16.54
C LYS A 32 -57.45 4.89 15.73
N ILE A 33 -57.16 3.74 16.34
CA ILE A 33 -57.24 2.44 15.66
C ILE A 33 -58.70 2.06 15.43
N LEU A 34 -59.08 1.90 14.16
CA LEU A 34 -60.42 1.52 13.73
C LEU A 34 -60.55 0.01 13.49
N LYS A 35 -59.50 -0.60 12.94
CA LYS A 35 -59.49 -2.02 12.59
C LYS A 35 -58.07 -2.56 12.55
N LEU A 36 -57.91 -3.84 12.86
CA LEU A 36 -56.69 -4.60 12.64
C LEU A 36 -57.06 -6.05 12.32
N ASN A 37 -56.22 -6.74 11.55
CA ASN A 37 -56.42 -8.15 11.24
C ASN A 37 -55.72 -9.06 12.26
N LYS A 38 -55.97 -10.36 12.16
CA LYS A 38 -55.35 -11.38 13.02
C LYS A 38 -53.82 -11.41 12.92
N ALA A 39 -53.24 -11.11 11.77
CA ALA A 39 -51.78 -11.04 11.62
C ALA A 39 -51.18 -9.88 12.45
N ALA A 40 -51.81 -8.70 12.44
CA ALA A 40 -51.39 -7.55 13.25
C ALA A 40 -51.52 -7.84 14.76
N GLU A 41 -52.55 -8.57 15.20
CA GLU A 41 -52.67 -9.03 16.60
C GLU A 41 -51.46 -9.87 17.03
N ILE A 42 -51.06 -10.84 16.18
CA ILE A 42 -49.92 -11.73 16.44
C ILE A 42 -48.60 -10.94 16.42
N LEU A 43 -48.38 -10.14 15.37
CA LEU A 43 -47.14 -9.38 15.20
C LEU A 43 -46.91 -8.36 16.30
N ASN A 44 -47.96 -7.73 16.83
CA ASN A 44 -47.86 -6.78 17.94
C ASN A 44 -48.02 -7.40 19.34
N GLY A 45 -48.48 -8.66 19.43
CA GLY A 45 -48.75 -9.32 20.70
C GLY A 45 -49.91 -8.67 21.48
N VAL A 46 -50.97 -8.27 20.78
CA VAL A 46 -52.15 -7.60 21.35
C VAL A 46 -53.44 -8.24 20.83
N LYS A 47 -54.53 -8.11 21.58
CA LYS A 47 -55.87 -8.45 21.07
C LYS A 47 -56.56 -7.20 20.53
N ALA A 48 -57.37 -7.33 19.49
CA ALA A 48 -58.09 -6.23 18.89
C ALA A 48 -58.97 -5.51 19.93
N SER A 49 -59.62 -6.26 20.83
CA SER A 49 -60.41 -5.69 21.93
C SER A 49 -59.62 -4.77 22.87
N GLU A 50 -58.29 -4.89 22.93
CA GLU A 50 -57.44 -4.08 23.81
C GLU A 50 -56.98 -2.77 23.17
N VAL A 51 -56.93 -2.71 21.83
CA VAL A 51 -56.32 -1.60 21.07
C VAL A 51 -57.32 -0.87 20.18
N LEU A 52 -58.45 -1.49 19.82
CA LEU A 52 -59.51 -0.85 19.08
C LEU A 52 -60.02 0.38 19.83
N GLY A 53 -60.07 1.49 19.11
CA GLY A 53 -60.48 2.79 19.65
C GLY A 53 -59.42 3.51 20.49
N LYS A 54 -58.23 2.95 20.69
CA LYS A 54 -57.12 3.67 21.31
C LYS A 54 -56.33 4.47 20.26
N ASP A 55 -55.68 5.51 20.74
CA ASP A 55 -54.76 6.31 19.94
C ASP A 55 -53.39 5.64 19.85
N VAL A 56 -52.80 5.60 18.65
CA VAL A 56 -51.45 5.04 18.40
C VAL A 56 -50.37 5.69 19.28
N ARG A 57 -50.53 6.97 19.65
CA ARG A 57 -49.59 7.69 20.53
C ARG A 57 -49.60 7.12 21.95
N THR A 58 -50.72 6.55 22.39
CA THR A 58 -50.82 5.88 23.69
C THR A 58 -50.02 4.57 23.67
N LEU A 59 -50.06 3.81 22.56
CA LEU A 59 -49.26 2.59 22.40
C LEU A 59 -47.75 2.87 22.46
N VAL A 60 -47.31 3.99 21.87
CA VAL A 60 -45.91 4.46 21.97
C VAL A 60 -45.57 4.82 23.43
N LYS A 61 -46.43 5.59 24.11
CA LYS A 61 -46.20 6.02 25.51
C LYS A 61 -46.17 4.86 26.51
N GLU A 62 -47.00 3.85 26.30
CA GLU A 62 -47.05 2.63 27.11
C GLU A 62 -45.90 1.66 26.79
N GLY A 63 -45.04 1.99 25.82
CA GLY A 63 -43.92 1.14 25.41
C GLY A 63 -44.35 -0.15 24.71
N GLN A 64 -45.59 -0.22 24.19
CA GLN A 64 -46.05 -1.37 23.41
C GLN A 64 -45.40 -1.40 22.02
N ILE A 65 -45.05 -0.22 21.51
CA ILE A 65 -44.28 0.01 20.29
C ILE A 65 -43.28 1.14 20.55
N ASP A 66 -42.13 1.12 19.89
CA ASP A 66 -41.07 2.13 20.05
C ASP A 66 -41.31 3.40 19.23
N ARG A 67 -42.10 3.31 18.16
CA ARG A 67 -42.46 4.39 17.23
C ARG A 67 -43.72 4.01 16.45
N SER A 68 -44.36 4.97 15.78
CA SER A 68 -45.59 4.74 15.02
C SER A 68 -45.54 5.37 13.64
N ALA A 69 -45.71 4.55 12.59
CA ALA A 69 -45.82 5.06 11.22
C ALA A 69 -47.06 5.95 11.05
N THR A 70 -48.18 5.62 11.70
CA THR A 70 -49.40 6.42 11.66
C THR A 70 -49.17 7.84 12.16
N GLN A 71 -48.43 8.01 13.26
CA GLN A 71 -48.13 9.34 13.78
C GLN A 71 -47.34 10.17 12.76
N GLU A 72 -46.29 9.60 12.18
CA GLU A 72 -45.44 10.29 11.20
C GLU A 72 -46.21 10.59 9.90
N VAL A 73 -47.11 9.71 9.47
CA VAL A 73 -48.01 9.94 8.34
C VAL A 73 -48.96 11.12 8.61
N LEU A 74 -49.53 11.24 9.81
CA LEU A 74 -50.43 12.33 10.16
C LEU A 74 -49.70 13.68 10.20
N GLU A 75 -48.45 13.69 10.65
CA GLU A 75 -47.59 14.88 10.69
C GLU A 75 -47.12 15.30 9.28
N THR A 76 -46.69 14.35 8.45
CA THR A 76 -46.10 14.62 7.13
C THR A 76 -47.11 14.67 5.99
N LYS A 77 -48.30 14.09 6.19
CA LYS A 77 -49.32 13.83 5.16
C LYS A 77 -48.77 13.07 3.95
N ARG A 78 -47.78 12.19 4.14
CA ARG A 78 -47.17 11.36 3.08
C ARG A 78 -47.05 9.91 3.53
N GLN A 79 -46.79 9.01 2.58
CA GLN A 79 -46.46 7.63 2.91
C GLN A 79 -45.12 7.57 3.65
N VAL A 80 -45.08 6.80 4.74
CA VAL A 80 -43.89 6.62 5.59
C VAL A 80 -43.63 5.13 5.77
N SER A 81 -42.36 4.72 5.66
CA SER A 81 -41.93 3.36 6.01
C SER A 81 -40.82 3.42 7.05
N LEU A 82 -41.00 2.71 8.15
CA LEU A 82 -40.04 2.68 9.25
C LEU A 82 -39.88 1.28 9.83
N ILE A 83 -38.79 1.05 10.55
CA ILE A 83 -38.61 -0.17 11.34
C ILE A 83 -39.14 0.09 12.74
N GLN A 84 -40.09 -0.73 13.18
CA GLN A 84 -40.70 -0.71 14.51
C GLN A 84 -40.32 -1.98 15.26
N THR A 85 -40.15 -1.88 16.58
CA THR A 85 -39.99 -3.03 17.46
C THR A 85 -41.18 -3.13 18.40
N THR A 86 -41.62 -4.37 18.64
CA THR A 86 -42.81 -4.67 19.46
C THR A 86 -42.36 -5.46 20.70
N PRO A 87 -42.11 -4.82 21.85
CA PRO A 87 -41.54 -5.49 23.02
C PRO A 87 -42.36 -6.69 23.55
N ARG A 88 -43.68 -6.70 23.31
CA ARG A 88 -44.56 -7.81 23.75
C ARG A 88 -44.41 -9.09 22.95
N SER A 89 -44.13 -8.98 21.66
CA SER A 89 -44.01 -10.12 20.74
C SER A 89 -42.57 -10.36 20.28
N GLU A 90 -41.65 -9.45 20.62
CA GLU A 90 -40.24 -9.44 20.24
C GLU A 90 -39.96 -9.39 18.73
N TYR A 91 -40.97 -9.13 17.91
CA TYR A 91 -40.80 -8.94 16.47
C TYR A 91 -40.16 -7.58 16.15
N THR A 92 -39.39 -7.58 15.06
CA THR A 92 -39.00 -6.35 14.36
C THR A 92 -39.79 -6.26 13.06
N LEU A 93 -40.57 -5.20 12.91
CA LEU A 93 -41.50 -5.01 11.82
C LEU A 93 -41.02 -3.89 10.88
N LEU A 94 -41.15 -4.09 9.57
CA LEU A 94 -41.19 -3.00 8.61
C LEU A 94 -42.62 -2.52 8.52
N VAL A 95 -42.88 -1.31 9.03
CA VAL A 95 -44.21 -0.73 9.11
C VAL A 95 -44.33 0.39 8.08
N THR A 96 -45.27 0.25 7.16
CA THR A 96 -45.56 1.25 6.12
C THR A 96 -46.95 1.82 6.34
N GLY A 97 -47.02 3.10 6.70
CA GLY A 97 -48.26 3.86 6.80
C GLY A 97 -48.53 4.63 5.51
N THR A 98 -49.75 4.53 4.98
CA THR A 98 -50.19 5.22 3.75
C THR A 98 -51.45 6.04 4.05
N PRO A 99 -51.41 7.38 3.88
CA PRO A 99 -52.59 8.22 4.10
C PRO A 99 -53.60 8.05 2.97
N VAL A 100 -54.88 8.03 3.32
CA VAL A 100 -56.00 8.15 2.39
C VAL A 100 -56.71 9.48 2.65
N PHE A 101 -56.94 10.25 1.60
CA PHE A 101 -57.46 11.62 1.71
C PHE A 101 -58.97 11.69 1.44
N ASP A 102 -59.64 12.65 2.08
CA ASP A 102 -61.00 13.06 1.73
C ASP A 102 -61.01 14.06 0.55
N ASP A 103 -62.21 14.44 0.09
CA ASP A 103 -62.39 15.42 -0.99
C ASP A 103 -61.78 16.80 -0.68
N ARG A 104 -61.55 17.10 0.61
CA ARG A 104 -60.95 18.35 1.11
C ARG A 104 -59.44 18.23 1.33
N HIS A 105 -58.80 17.16 0.86
CA HIS A 105 -57.36 16.88 1.02
C HIS A 105 -56.90 16.75 2.48
N ASN A 106 -57.79 16.39 3.40
CA ASN A 106 -57.42 15.99 4.76
C ASN A 106 -57.26 14.47 4.82
N VAL A 107 -56.41 13.98 5.73
CA VAL A 107 -56.26 12.53 5.94
C VAL A 107 -57.56 12.00 6.55
N SER A 108 -58.31 11.21 5.79
CA SER A 108 -59.52 10.53 6.25
C SER A 108 -59.16 9.35 7.16
N PHE A 109 -58.23 8.51 6.70
CA PHE A 109 -57.69 7.38 7.45
C PHE A 109 -56.28 7.02 6.96
N VAL A 110 -55.56 6.24 7.75
CA VAL A 110 -54.23 5.72 7.43
C VAL A 110 -54.31 4.20 7.37
N VAL A 111 -53.83 3.62 6.27
CA VAL A 111 -53.65 2.18 6.12
C VAL A 111 -52.21 1.84 6.50
N VAL A 112 -52.06 0.93 7.46
CA VAL A 112 -50.76 0.48 7.96
C VAL A 112 -50.57 -0.96 7.54
N ASN A 113 -49.42 -1.24 6.92
CA ASN A 113 -48.95 -2.58 6.62
C ASN A 113 -47.72 -2.90 7.48
N GLU A 114 -47.70 -4.06 8.11
CA GLU A 114 -46.70 -4.51 9.07
C GLU A 114 -46.12 -5.85 8.63
N ARG A 115 -44.83 -5.85 8.28
CA ARG A 115 -44.15 -7.04 7.78
C ARG A 115 -43.03 -7.46 8.71
N ASP A 116 -43.02 -8.72 9.14
CA ASP A 116 -41.93 -9.28 9.94
C ASP A 116 -40.61 -9.30 9.15
N ILE A 117 -39.59 -8.62 9.68
CA ILE A 117 -38.22 -8.59 9.14
C ILE A 117 -37.19 -9.10 10.16
N SER A 118 -37.64 -9.78 11.22
CA SER A 118 -36.78 -10.25 12.32
C SER A 118 -35.66 -11.18 11.84
N LEU A 119 -36.00 -12.15 10.97
CA LEU A 119 -35.03 -13.06 10.36
C LEU A 119 -34.04 -12.31 9.45
N ILE A 120 -34.53 -11.36 8.65
CA ILE A 120 -33.67 -10.58 7.74
C ILE A 120 -32.65 -9.76 8.54
N LYS A 121 -33.08 -9.15 9.66
CA LYS A 121 -32.23 -8.39 10.55
C LYS A 121 -31.18 -9.26 11.24
N SER A 122 -31.57 -10.44 11.74
CA SER A 122 -30.62 -11.36 12.40
C SER A 122 -29.60 -11.93 11.42
N MET A 123 -30.02 -12.31 10.20
CA MET A 123 -29.13 -12.78 9.14
C MET A 123 -28.12 -11.70 8.71
N ARG A 124 -28.55 -10.44 8.57
CA ARG A 124 -27.63 -9.32 8.27
C ARG A 124 -26.56 -9.17 9.35
N LYS A 125 -26.97 -9.24 10.63
CA LYS A 125 -26.03 -9.15 11.76
C LYS A 125 -25.03 -10.31 11.78
N GLN A 126 -25.50 -11.53 11.52
CA GLN A 126 -24.62 -12.71 11.42
C GLN A 126 -23.61 -12.57 10.27
N LEU A 127 -24.04 -12.07 9.11
CA LEU A 127 -23.16 -11.85 7.97
C LEU A 127 -22.07 -10.82 8.27
N GLU A 128 -22.42 -9.75 8.99
CA GLU A 128 -21.47 -8.70 9.38
C GLU A 128 -20.42 -9.23 10.36
N LEU A 129 -20.84 -10.01 11.36
CA LEU A 129 -19.93 -10.68 12.29
C LEU A 129 -19.00 -11.67 11.58
N ALA A 130 -19.54 -12.51 10.68
CA ALA A 130 -18.75 -13.47 9.92
C ALA A 130 -17.71 -12.79 9.01
N ARG A 131 -18.05 -11.62 8.43
CA ARG A 131 -17.09 -10.82 7.66
C ARG A 131 -15.96 -10.28 8.52
N GLN A 132 -16.28 -9.71 9.69
CA GLN A 132 -15.28 -9.20 10.63
C GLN A 132 -14.32 -10.31 11.11
N GLU A 133 -14.84 -11.50 11.39
CA GLU A 133 -14.04 -12.65 11.79
C GLU A 133 -13.15 -13.15 10.65
N SER A 134 -13.69 -13.21 9.43
CA SER A 134 -12.91 -13.55 8.23
C SER A 134 -11.77 -12.57 7.95
N GLU A 135 -11.99 -11.27 8.18
CA GLU A 135 -10.93 -10.26 8.07
C GLU A 135 -9.81 -10.47 9.10
N LYS A 136 -10.17 -10.69 10.37
CA LYS A 136 -9.17 -10.99 11.42
C LYS A 136 -8.34 -12.23 11.12
N ILE A 137 -8.99 -13.32 10.69
CA ILE A 137 -8.29 -14.56 10.31
C ILE A 137 -7.34 -14.30 9.13
N LYS A 138 -7.73 -13.48 8.15
CA LYS A 138 -6.84 -13.12 7.02
C LYS A 138 -5.64 -12.31 7.49
N ASP A 139 -5.82 -11.40 8.45
CA ASP A 139 -4.74 -10.60 9.01
C ASP A 139 -3.76 -11.48 9.81
N GLU A 140 -4.26 -12.36 10.67
CA GLU A 140 -3.46 -13.33 11.42
C GLU A 140 -2.70 -14.30 10.50
N LEU A 141 -3.35 -14.82 9.45
CA LEU A 141 -2.69 -15.65 8.44
C LEU A 141 -1.62 -14.88 7.67
N THR A 142 -1.80 -13.59 7.46
CA THR A 142 -0.79 -12.73 6.84
C THR A 142 0.41 -12.54 7.77
N GLU A 143 0.19 -12.38 9.08
CA GLU A 143 1.26 -12.33 10.07
C GLU A 143 2.03 -13.65 10.21
N LEU A 144 1.32 -14.79 10.22
CA LEU A 144 1.94 -16.11 10.18
C LEU A 144 2.74 -16.33 8.89
N SER A 145 2.20 -15.91 7.74
CA SER A 145 2.92 -15.95 6.45
C SER A 145 4.20 -15.11 6.51
N LEU A 146 4.19 -13.95 7.18
CA LEU A 146 5.37 -13.09 7.36
C LEU A 146 6.44 -13.76 8.26
N LEU A 147 6.03 -14.53 9.27
CA LEU A 147 6.96 -15.28 10.13
C LEU A 147 7.66 -16.42 9.36
N GLU A 148 6.94 -17.10 8.44
CA GLU A 148 7.55 -18.09 7.54
C GLU A 148 8.57 -17.47 6.55
N LEU A 149 8.54 -16.15 6.31
CA LEU A 149 9.49 -15.46 5.43
C LEU A 149 10.91 -15.37 5.99
N GLN A 150 11.11 -15.67 7.28
CA GLN A 150 12.45 -15.89 7.84
C GLN A 150 13.19 -17.03 7.11
N GLN A 151 12.48 -17.94 6.42
CA GLN A 151 13.10 -18.98 5.59
C GLN A 151 13.52 -18.51 4.18
N ASN A 152 13.11 -17.31 3.73
CA ASN A 152 13.28 -16.82 2.36
C ASN A 152 14.33 -15.68 2.20
N ASP A 153 15.25 -15.51 3.16
CA ASP A 153 16.34 -14.52 3.12
C ASP A 153 15.90 -13.03 3.06
N ILE A 154 14.62 -12.71 3.33
CA ILE A 154 14.11 -11.34 3.43
C ILE A 154 13.89 -11.00 4.90
N VAL A 155 14.51 -9.91 5.37
CA VAL A 155 14.31 -9.35 6.71
C VAL A 155 13.31 -8.20 6.62
N ALA A 156 12.32 -8.20 7.53
CA ALA A 156 11.33 -7.16 7.67
C ALA A 156 10.88 -7.04 9.14
N GLN A 157 11.61 -6.28 9.94
CA GLN A 157 11.27 -5.95 11.32
C GLN A 157 10.67 -4.55 11.44
N SER A 158 11.15 -3.60 10.64
CA SER A 158 10.59 -2.26 10.60
C SER A 158 9.17 -2.27 10.03
N ASP A 159 8.30 -1.38 10.52
CA ASP A 159 6.93 -1.26 10.04
C ASP A 159 6.88 -0.88 8.55
N SER A 160 7.84 -0.06 8.10
CA SER A 160 8.00 0.33 6.70
C SER A 160 8.26 -0.87 5.79
N MET A 161 9.17 -1.77 6.18
CA MET A 161 9.49 -2.96 5.39
C MET A 161 8.39 -4.02 5.48
N LYS A 162 7.76 -4.18 6.65
CA LYS A 162 6.59 -5.04 6.85
C LYS A 162 5.43 -4.63 5.95
N TYR A 163 5.14 -3.33 5.86
CA TYR A 163 4.11 -2.80 4.97
C TYR A 163 4.41 -3.14 3.50
N THR A 164 5.64 -2.87 3.03
CA THR A 164 6.05 -3.22 1.65
C THR A 164 5.90 -4.72 1.37
N LEU A 165 6.25 -5.58 2.33
CA LEU A 165 6.16 -7.03 2.19
C LEU A 165 4.71 -7.53 2.20
N LYS A 166 3.84 -6.96 3.05
CA LYS A 166 2.39 -7.23 3.06
C LYS A 166 1.76 -6.86 1.71
N LEU A 167 2.11 -5.71 1.17
CA LEU A 167 1.60 -5.26 -0.13
C LEU A 167 2.11 -6.17 -1.26
N ALA A 168 3.39 -6.54 -1.25
CA ALA A 168 3.95 -7.48 -2.22
C ALA A 168 3.24 -8.85 -2.19
N LEU A 169 2.93 -9.37 -1.01
CA LEU A 169 2.18 -10.63 -0.84
C LEU A 169 0.73 -10.51 -1.32
N LYS A 170 0.08 -9.36 -1.07
CA LYS A 170 -1.27 -9.11 -1.58
C LYS A 170 -1.29 -9.09 -3.11
N LEU A 171 -0.33 -8.40 -3.73
CA LEU A 171 -0.20 -8.33 -5.19
C LEU A 171 0.13 -9.70 -5.81
N SER A 172 0.95 -10.52 -5.16
CA SER A 172 1.27 -11.86 -5.65
C SER A 172 0.06 -12.78 -5.67
N ARG A 173 -0.79 -12.74 -4.62
CA ARG A 173 -1.97 -13.61 -4.48
C ARG A 173 -3.09 -13.30 -5.49
N ILE A 174 -3.12 -12.10 -6.05
CA ILE A 174 -4.11 -11.71 -7.08
C ILE A 174 -3.52 -11.77 -8.50
N ASP A 175 -2.31 -12.34 -8.67
CA ASP A 175 -1.55 -12.35 -9.93
C ASP A 175 -1.48 -10.97 -10.61
N ALA A 176 -1.29 -9.90 -9.82
CA ALA A 176 -1.10 -8.58 -10.39
C ALA A 176 0.11 -8.58 -11.33
N SER A 177 -0.08 -8.10 -12.55
CA SER A 177 0.99 -7.83 -13.52
C SER A 177 1.41 -6.36 -13.44
N ASN A 178 2.53 -6.03 -14.08
CA ASN A 178 3.03 -4.66 -14.22
C ASN A 178 3.33 -4.00 -12.87
N ILE A 179 4.08 -4.72 -12.04
CA ILE A 179 4.51 -4.24 -10.72
C ILE A 179 5.82 -3.49 -10.87
N LEU A 180 5.87 -2.23 -10.43
CA LEU A 180 7.07 -1.41 -10.38
C LEU A 180 7.65 -1.38 -8.97
N ILE A 181 8.87 -1.89 -8.82
CA ILE A 181 9.63 -1.85 -7.57
C ILE A 181 10.60 -0.68 -7.60
N GLN A 182 10.36 0.31 -6.75
CA GLN A 182 11.23 1.46 -6.57
C GLN A 182 12.08 1.31 -5.31
N GLY A 183 13.31 1.79 -5.39
CA GLY A 183 14.18 1.88 -4.23
C GLY A 183 15.65 2.02 -4.62
N GLU A 184 16.46 2.49 -3.69
CA GLU A 184 17.88 2.73 -3.91
C GLU A 184 18.65 1.46 -4.32
N SER A 185 19.88 1.65 -4.83
CA SER A 185 20.74 0.51 -5.15
C SER A 185 21.09 -0.27 -3.89
N GLY A 186 21.08 -1.59 -3.97
CA GLY A 186 21.44 -2.47 -2.85
C GLY A 186 20.36 -2.68 -1.78
N THR A 187 19.12 -2.22 -1.98
CA THR A 187 18.00 -2.43 -1.02
C THR A 187 17.36 -3.82 -1.07
N GLY A 188 17.59 -4.59 -2.14
CA GLY A 188 17.05 -5.95 -2.30
C GLY A 188 15.90 -6.10 -3.32
N LYS A 189 15.75 -5.17 -4.28
CA LYS A 189 14.68 -5.22 -5.32
C LYS A 189 14.50 -6.59 -5.99
N GLY A 190 15.60 -7.23 -6.39
CA GLY A 190 15.57 -8.56 -7.00
C GLY A 190 15.12 -9.68 -6.05
N LEU A 191 15.36 -9.56 -4.73
CA LEU A 191 14.81 -10.50 -3.75
C LEU A 191 13.30 -10.33 -3.62
N LEU A 192 12.82 -9.09 -3.59
CA LEU A 192 11.38 -8.80 -3.53
C LEU A 192 10.65 -9.30 -4.80
N ALA A 193 11.25 -9.13 -5.98
CA ALA A 193 10.69 -9.67 -7.23
C ALA A 193 10.57 -11.20 -7.20
N LYS A 194 11.60 -11.90 -6.73
CA LYS A 194 11.57 -13.37 -6.55
C LYS A 194 10.52 -13.78 -5.52
N PHE A 195 10.37 -12.99 -4.46
CA PHE A 195 9.34 -13.22 -3.44
C PHE A 195 7.93 -13.13 -4.02
N ILE A 196 7.64 -12.10 -4.82
CA ILE A 196 6.35 -11.94 -5.49
C ILE A 196 6.07 -13.15 -6.40
N HIS A 197 7.04 -13.54 -7.23
CA HIS A 197 6.89 -14.69 -8.12
C HIS A 197 6.65 -16.00 -7.36
N LYS A 198 7.42 -16.28 -6.29
CA LYS A 198 7.26 -17.49 -5.47
C LYS A 198 5.88 -17.60 -4.81
N ASN A 199 5.23 -16.47 -4.53
CA ASN A 199 3.94 -16.40 -3.85
C ASN A 199 2.76 -16.11 -4.79
N SER A 200 2.97 -16.22 -6.12
CA SER A 200 1.91 -16.10 -7.11
C SER A 200 1.48 -17.46 -7.65
N HIS A 201 0.41 -17.51 -8.45
CA HIS A 201 -0.01 -18.76 -9.10
C HIS A 201 1.00 -19.23 -10.15
N ARG A 202 1.91 -18.34 -10.58
CA ARG A 202 2.99 -18.62 -11.53
C ARG A 202 4.28 -19.12 -10.86
N SER A 203 4.28 -19.44 -9.57
CA SER A 203 5.46 -19.87 -8.80
C SER A 203 6.18 -21.12 -9.34
N LYS A 204 5.49 -21.98 -10.10
CA LYS A 204 6.07 -23.16 -10.77
C LYS A 204 6.53 -22.89 -12.21
N LYS A 205 6.25 -21.69 -12.73
CA LYS A 205 6.57 -21.28 -14.11
C LYS A 205 7.93 -20.57 -14.14
N PRO A 206 8.52 -20.30 -15.33
CA PRO A 206 9.82 -19.66 -15.41
C PRO A 206 9.85 -18.28 -14.75
N PHE A 207 10.93 -18.00 -14.02
CA PHE A 207 11.30 -16.66 -13.57
C PHE A 207 12.58 -16.23 -14.29
N ILE A 208 12.44 -15.31 -15.25
CA ILE A 208 13.57 -14.82 -16.05
C ILE A 208 13.95 -13.44 -15.55
N GLN A 209 15.21 -13.25 -15.17
CA GLN A 209 15.74 -11.98 -14.69
C GLN A 209 16.77 -11.42 -15.67
N ILE A 210 16.66 -10.13 -15.98
CA ILE A 210 17.64 -9.39 -16.76
C ILE A 210 17.91 -8.02 -16.13
N ASN A 211 19.18 -7.62 -16.12
CA ASN A 211 19.58 -6.26 -15.76
C ASN A 211 19.75 -5.45 -17.04
N CYS A 212 18.92 -4.43 -17.23
CA CYS A 212 18.89 -3.61 -18.43
C CYS A 212 20.13 -2.71 -18.56
N ALA A 213 20.78 -2.38 -17.45
CA ALA A 213 22.00 -1.59 -17.44
C ALA A 213 23.26 -2.38 -17.79
N ALA A 214 23.19 -3.71 -17.76
CA ALA A 214 24.36 -4.58 -17.95
C ALA A 214 24.71 -4.81 -19.42
N LEU A 215 23.81 -4.49 -20.35
CA LEU A 215 23.97 -4.78 -21.78
C LEU A 215 23.89 -3.50 -22.62
N PRO A 216 24.69 -3.38 -23.68
CA PRO A 216 24.49 -2.38 -24.73
C PRO A 216 23.09 -2.49 -25.36
N GLU A 217 22.56 -1.37 -25.85
CA GLU A 217 21.20 -1.25 -26.39
C GLU A 217 20.83 -2.35 -27.39
N ASN A 218 21.64 -2.54 -28.44
CA ASN A 218 21.35 -3.53 -29.49
C ASN A 218 21.33 -4.97 -28.96
N LEU A 219 22.17 -5.26 -27.96
CA LEU A 219 22.19 -6.58 -27.32
C LEU A 219 21.00 -6.75 -26.39
N LEU A 220 20.62 -5.72 -25.63
CA LEU A 220 19.44 -5.75 -24.77
C LEU A 220 18.16 -6.03 -25.59
N GLU A 221 18.00 -5.35 -26.72
CA GLU A 221 16.87 -5.57 -27.62
C GLU A 221 16.82 -7.01 -28.15
N ALA A 222 17.97 -7.51 -28.62
CA ALA A 222 18.10 -8.87 -29.14
C ALA A 222 17.89 -9.95 -28.06
N GLU A 223 18.33 -9.72 -26.82
CA GLU A 223 18.08 -10.63 -25.69
C GLU A 223 16.59 -10.64 -25.31
N LEU A 224 15.96 -9.47 -25.15
CA LEU A 224 14.56 -9.38 -24.71
C LEU A 224 13.59 -9.99 -25.72
N PHE A 225 13.69 -9.57 -26.99
CA PHE A 225 12.69 -9.88 -28.01
C PHE A 225 13.12 -11.01 -28.96
N GLY A 226 14.39 -11.41 -28.91
CA GLY A 226 14.96 -12.35 -29.87
C GLY A 226 15.22 -11.70 -31.22
N TYR A 227 15.82 -12.46 -32.14
CA TYR A 227 16.09 -12.00 -33.50
C TYR A 227 15.86 -13.09 -34.54
N ALA A 228 15.38 -12.67 -35.71
CA ALA A 228 15.22 -13.52 -36.88
C ALA A 228 16.56 -13.82 -37.56
N ARG A 229 16.59 -14.84 -38.42
CA ARG A 229 17.78 -15.23 -39.18
C ARG A 229 18.25 -14.05 -40.03
N GLY A 230 19.55 -13.74 -39.98
CA GLY A 230 20.14 -12.67 -40.78
C GLY A 230 19.78 -11.24 -40.35
N ALA A 231 19.28 -11.04 -39.13
CA ALA A 231 18.85 -9.72 -38.65
C ALA A 231 19.97 -8.65 -38.57
N PHE A 232 21.22 -9.06 -38.34
CA PHE A 232 22.40 -8.18 -38.31
C PHE A 232 23.70 -8.98 -38.57
N THR A 233 24.81 -8.27 -38.81
CA THR A 233 26.13 -8.88 -39.04
C THR A 233 26.61 -9.64 -37.80
N GLY A 234 26.78 -10.95 -37.90
CA GLY A 234 27.12 -11.83 -36.77
C GLY A 234 25.91 -12.48 -36.06
N ALA A 235 24.68 -12.28 -36.57
CA ALA A 235 23.52 -13.01 -36.09
C ALA A 235 23.66 -14.52 -36.40
N ASN A 236 23.26 -15.37 -35.45
CA ASN A 236 23.24 -16.82 -35.66
C ASN A 236 22.29 -17.16 -36.83
N GLU A 237 22.74 -18.05 -37.73
CA GLU A 237 21.96 -18.51 -38.89
C GLU A 237 20.63 -19.14 -38.50
N LYS A 238 20.47 -19.61 -37.26
CA LYS A 238 19.21 -20.17 -36.75
C LYS A 238 18.28 -19.14 -36.11
N GLY A 239 18.72 -17.90 -35.91
CA GLY A 239 18.03 -16.91 -35.07
C GLY A 239 18.20 -17.19 -33.58
N LYS A 240 17.58 -16.37 -32.72
CA LYS A 240 17.59 -16.55 -31.27
C LYS A 240 16.24 -16.24 -30.65
N THR A 241 15.78 -17.13 -29.77
CA THR A 241 14.59 -16.95 -28.92
C THR A 241 14.83 -15.84 -27.89
N GLY A 242 13.86 -14.93 -27.75
CA GLY A 242 13.91 -13.85 -26.77
C GLY A 242 13.56 -14.28 -25.35
N LEU A 243 13.97 -13.50 -24.36
CA LEU A 243 13.67 -13.74 -22.95
C LEU A 243 12.17 -13.68 -22.65
N PHE A 244 11.39 -12.85 -23.36
CA PHE A 244 9.93 -12.85 -23.23
C PHE A 244 9.31 -14.21 -23.59
N GLU A 245 9.82 -14.85 -24.65
CA GLU A 245 9.36 -16.17 -25.08
C GLU A 245 9.79 -17.26 -24.10
N LEU A 246 11.00 -17.16 -23.54
CA LEU A 246 11.47 -18.05 -22.47
C LEU A 246 10.69 -17.86 -21.14
N ALA A 247 10.14 -16.67 -20.91
CA ALA A 247 9.35 -16.33 -19.73
C ALA A 247 7.84 -16.54 -19.91
N SER A 248 7.42 -17.18 -21.02
CA SER A 248 6.01 -17.43 -21.32
C SER A 248 5.31 -18.19 -20.18
N GLU A 249 4.09 -17.77 -19.86
CA GLU A 249 3.25 -18.16 -18.71
C GLU A 249 3.89 -17.90 -17.34
N GLY A 250 5.10 -17.36 -17.31
CA GLY A 250 5.88 -17.09 -16.11
C GLY A 250 5.96 -15.62 -15.79
N THR A 251 7.14 -15.21 -15.33
CA THR A 251 7.42 -13.84 -14.91
C THR A 251 8.77 -13.38 -15.47
N ILE A 252 8.80 -12.20 -16.07
CA ILE A 252 10.03 -11.50 -16.45
C ILE A 252 10.30 -10.36 -15.46
N PHE A 253 11.51 -10.36 -14.90
CA PHE A 253 11.99 -9.32 -14.01
C PHE A 253 12.99 -8.42 -14.73
N LEU A 254 12.61 -7.16 -14.93
CA LEU A 254 13.40 -6.12 -15.59
C LEU A 254 14.05 -5.23 -14.54
N ASP A 255 15.31 -5.50 -14.20
CA ASP A 255 16.08 -4.67 -13.26
C ASP A 255 16.68 -3.46 -13.98
N GLU A 256 16.73 -2.33 -13.29
CA GLU A 256 17.20 -1.03 -13.81
C GLU A 256 16.49 -0.57 -15.11
N ILE A 257 15.15 -0.68 -15.15
CA ILE A 257 14.34 -0.32 -16.33
C ILE A 257 14.53 1.14 -16.79
N GLY A 258 14.93 2.04 -15.89
CA GLY A 258 15.25 3.43 -16.21
C GLY A 258 16.52 3.65 -17.06
N GLU A 259 17.24 2.58 -17.39
CA GLU A 259 18.41 2.59 -18.28
C GLU A 259 18.07 2.12 -19.71
N MET A 260 16.84 1.68 -19.98
CA MET A 260 16.43 1.27 -21.32
C MET A 260 16.44 2.44 -22.30
N SER A 261 16.82 2.18 -23.55
CA SER A 261 16.70 3.18 -24.63
C SER A 261 15.24 3.40 -25.03
N LEU A 262 14.95 4.53 -25.68
CA LEU A 262 13.59 4.85 -26.17
C LEU A 262 13.07 3.81 -27.16
N THR A 263 13.95 3.19 -27.95
CA THR A 263 13.62 2.13 -28.91
C THR A 263 13.11 0.88 -28.20
N VAL A 264 13.83 0.41 -27.19
CA VAL A 264 13.44 -0.75 -26.38
C VAL A 264 12.16 -0.45 -25.59
N GLN A 265 12.04 0.77 -25.04
CA GLN A 265 10.84 1.22 -24.34
C GLN A 265 9.58 1.16 -25.23
N ALA A 266 9.69 1.55 -26.52
CA ALA A 266 8.57 1.48 -27.45
C ALA A 266 8.10 0.03 -27.71
N LYS A 267 9.03 -0.91 -27.83
CA LYS A 267 8.70 -2.34 -27.98
C LYS A 267 8.12 -2.94 -26.70
N LEU A 268 8.63 -2.54 -25.54
CA LEU A 268 8.08 -2.97 -24.26
C LEU A 268 6.65 -2.45 -24.05
N LEU A 269 6.39 -1.20 -24.43
CA LEU A 269 5.03 -0.64 -24.40
C LEU A 269 4.07 -1.44 -25.28
N LYS A 270 4.49 -1.79 -26.50
CA LYS A 270 3.68 -2.63 -27.39
C LYS A 270 3.32 -3.98 -26.76
N TYR A 271 4.27 -4.61 -26.07
CA TYR A 271 3.98 -5.83 -25.32
C TYR A 271 2.97 -5.58 -24.17
N LEU A 272 3.12 -4.49 -23.42
CA LEU A 272 2.22 -4.15 -22.31
C LEU A 272 0.79 -3.85 -22.77
N ASP A 273 0.61 -3.35 -24.00
CA ASP A 273 -0.70 -3.04 -24.58
C ASP A 273 -1.34 -4.25 -25.27
N ASP A 274 -0.59 -4.96 -26.12
CA ASP A 274 -1.13 -5.97 -27.04
C ASP A 274 -0.81 -7.42 -26.64
N HIS A 275 0.06 -7.65 -25.65
CA HIS A 275 0.66 -8.95 -25.32
C HIS A 275 1.38 -9.60 -26.52
N GLU A 276 1.91 -8.78 -27.42
CA GLU A 276 2.59 -9.20 -28.63
C GLU A 276 4.03 -8.69 -28.67
N ILE A 277 4.95 -9.57 -29.07
CA ILE A 277 6.35 -9.20 -29.35
C ILE A 277 6.69 -9.45 -30.82
N MET A 278 7.63 -8.66 -31.34
CA MET A 278 8.21 -8.87 -32.67
C MET A 278 9.73 -9.01 -32.55
N PRO A 279 10.31 -10.13 -32.98
CA PRO A 279 11.77 -10.31 -33.00
C PRO A 279 12.45 -9.24 -33.85
N VAL A 280 13.70 -8.90 -33.53
CA VAL A 280 14.51 -8.00 -34.34
C VAL A 280 14.68 -8.59 -35.74
N GLY A 281 14.37 -7.81 -36.78
CA GLY A 281 14.38 -8.26 -38.18
C GLY A 281 13.26 -9.25 -38.54
N GLY A 282 12.32 -9.52 -37.63
CA GLY A 282 11.15 -10.36 -37.88
C GLY A 282 10.00 -9.60 -38.54
N ILE A 283 9.11 -10.32 -39.21
CA ILE A 283 7.92 -9.78 -39.90
C ILE A 283 6.58 -10.20 -39.27
N ALA A 284 6.63 -11.06 -38.24
CA ALA A 284 5.45 -11.61 -37.60
C ALA A 284 5.46 -11.37 -36.08
N PHE A 285 4.30 -10.99 -35.54
CA PHE A 285 4.09 -10.86 -34.11
C PHE A 285 3.87 -12.23 -33.47
N LYS A 286 4.34 -12.39 -32.23
CA LYS A 286 4.09 -13.55 -31.38
C LYS A 286 3.31 -13.10 -30.15
N LYS A 287 2.15 -13.72 -29.91
CA LYS A 287 1.39 -13.54 -28.67
C LYS A 287 2.04 -14.29 -27.53
N ILE A 288 2.30 -13.59 -26.43
CA ILE A 288 2.97 -14.14 -25.24
C ILE A 288 2.25 -13.60 -24.01
N ASP A 289 1.82 -14.49 -23.13
CA ASP A 289 1.41 -14.13 -21.78
C ASP A 289 2.61 -14.26 -20.83
N CYS A 290 3.06 -13.14 -20.26
CA CYS A 290 4.12 -13.08 -19.26
C CYS A 290 3.82 -11.95 -18.27
N SER A 291 3.93 -12.22 -16.97
CA SER A 291 3.81 -11.18 -15.95
C SER A 291 5.10 -10.37 -15.87
N ILE A 292 4.98 -9.03 -15.83
CA ILE A 292 6.13 -8.13 -15.72
C ILE A 292 6.27 -7.64 -14.28
N ILE A 293 7.50 -7.77 -13.77
CA ILE A 293 7.97 -7.02 -12.60
C ILE A 293 9.13 -6.16 -13.06
N ALA A 294 9.04 -4.85 -12.89
CA ALA A 294 10.11 -3.91 -13.22
C ALA A 294 10.73 -3.35 -11.94
N ALA A 295 12.01 -2.98 -11.99
CA ALA A 295 12.70 -2.33 -10.87
C ALA A 295 13.55 -1.15 -11.33
N THR A 296 13.62 -0.11 -10.50
CA THR A 296 14.46 1.07 -10.74
C THR A 296 14.91 1.71 -9.44
N ASN A 297 16.09 2.34 -9.48
CA ASN A 297 16.58 3.27 -8.47
C ASN A 297 16.49 4.75 -8.93
N ARG A 298 16.11 4.98 -10.18
CA ARG A 298 15.94 6.32 -10.75
C ARG A 298 14.51 6.80 -10.59
N ASP A 299 14.38 8.11 -10.45
CA ASP A 299 13.10 8.80 -10.56
C ASP A 299 12.65 8.81 -12.04
N LEU A 300 11.66 7.99 -12.36
CA LEU A 300 11.15 7.87 -13.72
C LEU A 300 10.39 9.14 -14.15
N GLU A 301 9.76 9.87 -13.22
CA GLU A 301 9.06 11.12 -13.52
C GLU A 301 10.05 12.22 -13.91
N ALA A 302 11.19 12.29 -13.21
CA ALA A 302 12.28 13.19 -13.62
C ALA A 302 12.85 12.82 -15.01
N LEU A 303 12.95 11.52 -15.33
CA LEU A 303 13.44 11.06 -16.64
C LEU A 303 12.46 11.33 -17.79
N THR A 304 11.15 11.29 -17.54
CA THR A 304 10.16 11.68 -18.56
C THR A 304 10.24 13.17 -18.87
N GLY A 305 10.44 14.01 -17.85
CA GLY A 305 10.72 15.45 -18.03
C GLY A 305 11.98 15.72 -18.88
N GLN A 306 12.97 14.83 -18.83
CA GLN A 306 14.19 14.89 -19.64
C GLN A 306 14.08 14.21 -21.02
N LYS A 307 12.91 13.69 -21.40
CA LYS A 307 12.68 12.89 -22.63
C LYS A 307 13.57 11.64 -22.74
N LYS A 308 14.05 11.11 -21.62
CA LYS A 308 14.83 9.86 -21.54
C LYS A 308 13.97 8.63 -21.25
N PHE A 309 12.77 8.87 -20.75
CA PHE A 309 11.77 7.83 -20.50
C PHE A 309 10.43 8.27 -21.10
N ARG A 310 9.67 7.32 -21.65
CA ARG A 310 8.37 7.65 -22.24
C ARG A 310 7.28 7.72 -21.16
N LEU A 311 6.43 8.73 -21.26
CA LEU A 311 5.34 8.97 -20.32
C LEU A 311 4.26 7.86 -20.39
N ASP A 312 3.93 7.40 -21.59
CA ASP A 312 2.97 6.31 -21.83
C ASP A 312 3.41 4.99 -21.16
N LEU A 313 4.68 4.62 -21.31
CA LEU A 313 5.28 3.46 -20.65
C LEU A 313 5.26 3.60 -19.12
N LEU A 314 5.56 4.80 -18.59
CA LEU A 314 5.49 5.05 -17.16
C LEU A 314 4.08 4.79 -16.62
N HIS A 315 3.04 5.28 -17.30
CA HIS A 315 1.66 5.06 -16.87
C HIS A 315 1.27 3.57 -16.87
N ARG A 316 1.77 2.77 -17.82
CA ARG A 316 1.53 1.32 -17.84
C ARG A 316 2.27 0.59 -16.72
N LEU A 317 3.51 0.95 -16.45
CA LEU A 317 4.34 0.30 -15.43
C LEU A 317 3.97 0.72 -14.00
N ASN A 318 3.52 1.96 -13.79
CA ASN A 318 3.20 2.52 -12.47
C ASN A 318 1.78 2.13 -12.00
N THR A 319 1.24 1.00 -12.49
CA THR A 319 -0.10 0.51 -12.09
C THR A 319 -0.08 0.03 -10.64
N PHE A 320 0.96 -0.72 -10.25
CA PHE A 320 1.19 -1.16 -8.89
C PHE A 320 2.63 -0.86 -8.47
N THR A 321 2.81 0.01 -7.48
CA THR A 321 4.15 0.48 -7.10
C THR A 321 4.51 0.07 -5.69
N LEU A 322 5.67 -0.58 -5.57
CA LEU A 322 6.26 -1.05 -4.32
C LEU A 322 7.53 -0.25 -4.04
N LEU A 323 7.49 0.57 -2.98
CA LEU A 323 8.67 1.28 -2.52
C LEU A 323 9.42 0.45 -1.48
N ILE A 324 10.69 0.18 -1.72
CA ILE A 324 11.58 -0.43 -0.72
C ILE A 324 12.34 0.69 0.02
N PRO A 325 12.14 0.85 1.34
CA PRO A 325 12.83 1.87 2.10
C PRO A 325 14.34 1.60 2.14
N PRO A 326 15.16 2.67 2.07
CA PRO A 326 16.59 2.57 2.27
C PRO A 326 16.90 2.10 3.70
N LEU A 327 18.07 1.48 3.90
CA LEU A 327 18.41 0.82 5.16
C LEU A 327 18.44 1.79 6.37
N ARG A 328 18.78 3.06 6.12
CA ARG A 328 18.73 4.14 7.14
C ARG A 328 17.33 4.45 7.68
N GLU A 329 16.27 4.10 6.95
CA GLU A 329 14.86 4.29 7.35
C GLU A 329 14.25 3.03 7.99
N ARG A 330 15.07 1.98 8.17
CA ARG A 330 14.68 0.71 8.80
C ARG A 330 15.82 0.14 9.67
N PRO A 331 16.27 0.89 10.70
CA PRO A 331 17.36 0.46 11.56
C PRO A 331 17.05 -0.82 12.36
N GLU A 332 15.76 -1.16 12.54
CA GLU A 332 15.30 -2.38 13.20
C GLU A 332 15.71 -3.64 12.43
N ASP A 333 15.80 -3.56 11.10
CA ASP A 333 16.20 -4.68 10.24
C ASP A 333 17.70 -5.02 10.37
N ILE A 334 18.52 -4.07 10.84
CA ILE A 334 19.99 -4.21 10.83
C ILE A 334 20.45 -5.37 11.70
N LEU A 335 19.80 -5.60 12.86
CA LEU A 335 20.18 -6.68 13.77
C LEU A 335 20.07 -8.05 13.10
N ASP A 336 18.92 -8.35 12.54
CA ASP A 336 18.64 -9.64 11.91
C ASP A 336 19.49 -9.82 10.65
N LEU A 337 19.66 -8.76 9.84
CA LEU A 337 20.56 -8.79 8.68
C LEU A 337 21.99 -9.12 9.09
N VAL A 338 22.49 -8.51 10.17
CA VAL A 338 23.84 -8.77 10.70
C VAL A 338 23.96 -10.22 11.15
N GLN A 339 23.00 -10.73 11.92
CA GLN A 339 23.01 -12.10 12.43
C GLN A 339 22.99 -13.13 11.31
N ILE A 340 22.14 -12.94 10.29
CA ILE A 340 22.07 -13.80 9.10
C ILE A 340 23.41 -13.80 8.36
N CYS A 341 24.01 -12.61 8.15
CA CYS A 341 25.31 -12.50 7.49
C CYS A 341 26.42 -13.19 8.28
N LEU A 342 26.50 -12.96 9.59
CA LEU A 342 27.48 -13.61 10.46
C LEU A 342 27.33 -15.12 10.42
N LYS A 343 26.11 -15.65 10.57
CA LYS A 343 25.86 -17.10 10.50
C LYS A 343 26.31 -17.68 9.16
N LYS A 344 25.97 -17.02 8.05
CA LYS A 344 26.34 -17.42 6.69
C LYS A 344 27.85 -17.45 6.48
N TYR A 345 28.56 -16.39 6.87
CA TYR A 345 30.00 -16.27 6.62
C TYR A 345 30.85 -17.03 7.63
N ASN A 346 30.42 -17.14 8.89
CA ASN A 346 31.06 -18.03 9.87
C ASN A 346 31.03 -19.48 9.38
N LYS A 347 29.88 -19.97 8.89
CA LYS A 347 29.77 -21.31 8.31
C LYS A 347 30.64 -21.46 7.07
N LYS A 348 30.61 -20.48 6.15
CA LYS A 348 31.37 -20.54 4.89
C LYS A 348 32.88 -20.54 5.07
N TYR A 349 33.39 -19.74 6.02
CA TYR A 349 34.84 -19.57 6.24
C TYR A 349 35.35 -20.34 7.46
N ASN A 350 34.51 -21.20 8.07
CA ASN A 350 34.81 -21.94 9.29
C ASN A 350 35.35 -21.04 10.44
N ARG A 351 34.71 -19.89 10.63
CA ARG A 351 35.05 -18.89 11.65
C ARG A 351 34.00 -18.89 12.77
N ARG A 352 34.35 -18.31 13.91
CA ARG A 352 33.43 -18.00 15.03
C ARG A 352 33.53 -16.51 15.37
N ALA A 353 33.09 -15.68 14.44
CA ALA A 353 33.13 -14.24 14.56
C ALA A 353 31.83 -13.68 15.18
N TYR A 354 31.97 -12.65 16.01
CA TYR A 354 30.91 -11.97 16.75
C TYR A 354 31.08 -10.45 16.66
N ILE A 355 30.00 -9.72 16.93
CA ILE A 355 29.95 -8.26 16.98
C ILE A 355 29.38 -7.90 18.34
N ASP A 356 30.05 -7.00 19.07
CA ASP A 356 29.59 -6.49 20.35
C ASP A 356 28.70 -5.24 20.16
N HIS A 357 28.06 -4.81 21.25
CA HIS A 357 27.09 -3.72 21.27
C HIS A 357 27.63 -2.40 20.70
N LYS A 358 28.93 -2.14 20.88
CA LYS A 358 29.57 -0.90 20.40
C LYS A 358 29.58 -0.81 18.88
N ALA A 359 30.00 -1.87 18.19
CA ALA A 359 29.98 -1.88 16.74
C ALA A 359 28.56 -1.98 16.18
N PHE A 360 27.66 -2.67 16.89
CA PHE A 360 26.24 -2.70 16.52
C PHE A 360 25.59 -1.31 16.53
N LYS A 361 25.80 -0.52 17.60
CA LYS A 361 25.32 0.87 17.67
C LYS A 361 25.86 1.73 16.51
N MET A 362 27.14 1.54 16.17
CA MET A 362 27.74 2.25 15.04
C MET A 362 27.08 1.88 13.71
N LEU A 363 26.81 0.60 13.48
CA LEU A 363 26.06 0.12 12.31
C LEU A 363 24.68 0.77 12.26
N GLN A 364 23.92 0.79 13.37
CA GLN A 364 22.59 1.41 13.40
C GLN A 364 22.59 2.91 13.09
N SER A 365 23.66 3.63 13.45
CA SER A 365 23.79 5.07 13.22
C SER A 365 24.30 5.44 11.82
N TYR A 366 24.74 4.46 11.02
CA TYR A 366 25.35 4.70 9.72
C TYR A 366 24.30 4.81 8.60
N GLU A 367 24.57 5.64 7.58
CA GLU A 367 23.58 5.96 6.55
C GLU A 367 23.43 4.87 5.46
N PHE A 368 24.43 4.00 5.30
CA PHE A 368 24.49 2.95 4.29
C PHE A 368 24.11 3.43 2.87
N PRO A 369 24.93 4.27 2.21
CA PRO A 369 24.68 4.68 0.82
C PRO A 369 24.54 3.49 -0.15
N GLY A 370 25.18 2.35 0.13
CA GLY A 370 25.02 1.10 -0.63
C GLY A 370 24.01 0.12 -0.02
N ASN A 371 23.21 0.57 0.95
CA ASN A 371 22.14 -0.16 1.62
C ASN A 371 22.59 -1.55 2.11
N VAL A 372 21.75 -2.57 1.95
CA VAL A 372 22.01 -3.94 2.42
C VAL A 372 23.24 -4.55 1.73
N ARG A 373 23.51 -4.21 0.47
CA ARG A 373 24.71 -4.68 -0.25
C ARG A 373 25.99 -4.21 0.44
N GLU A 374 26.03 -2.96 0.89
CA GLU A 374 27.17 -2.42 1.65
C GLU A 374 27.31 -3.09 3.01
N LEU A 375 26.22 -3.23 3.78
CA LEU A 375 26.22 -3.93 5.06
C LEU A 375 26.79 -5.35 4.93
N ILE A 376 26.30 -6.12 3.94
CA ILE A 376 26.77 -7.48 3.66
C ILE A 376 28.28 -7.48 3.36
N ASN A 377 28.75 -6.52 2.56
CA ASN A 377 30.17 -6.43 2.20
C ASN A 377 31.05 -6.09 3.40
N ILE A 378 30.64 -5.15 4.26
CA ILE A 378 31.37 -4.78 5.48
C ILE A 378 31.50 -6.00 6.41
N ILE A 379 30.40 -6.72 6.66
CA ILE A 379 30.42 -7.90 7.53
C ILE A 379 31.28 -9.01 6.91
N LYS A 380 31.13 -9.26 5.61
CA LYS A 380 31.94 -10.25 4.89
C LYS A 380 33.43 -9.94 5.01
N GLN A 381 33.83 -8.69 4.75
CA GLN A 381 35.21 -8.25 4.87
C GLN A 381 35.72 -8.40 6.30
N ALA A 382 34.92 -8.02 7.29
CA ALA A 382 35.28 -8.18 8.70
C ALA A 382 35.53 -9.66 9.06
N VAL A 383 34.64 -10.57 8.66
CA VAL A 383 34.80 -12.02 8.93
C VAL A 383 36.05 -12.60 8.27
N VAL A 384 36.40 -12.15 7.06
CA VAL A 384 37.52 -12.67 6.27
C VAL A 384 38.87 -12.08 6.70
N LEU A 385 38.92 -10.77 6.99
CA LEU A 385 40.17 -10.03 7.22
C LEU A 385 40.56 -9.96 8.70
N CYS A 386 39.62 -10.14 9.64
CA CYS A 386 39.95 -10.12 11.05
C CYS A 386 40.39 -11.49 11.52
N ASP A 387 41.56 -11.58 12.15
CA ASP A 387 42.01 -12.82 12.81
C ASP A 387 41.30 -13.05 14.16
N LYS A 388 40.83 -11.97 14.79
CA LYS A 388 40.12 -12.01 16.09
C LYS A 388 38.68 -12.47 15.95
N ARG A 389 38.11 -13.02 17.03
CA ARG A 389 36.69 -13.42 17.10
C ARG A 389 35.73 -12.23 17.17
N TYR A 390 36.13 -11.12 17.78
CA TYR A 390 35.31 -9.90 17.84
C TYR A 390 35.71 -8.95 16.70
N LEU A 391 34.72 -8.56 15.90
CA LEU A 391 34.91 -7.77 14.67
C LEU A 391 34.82 -6.25 14.89
N ASP A 392 34.56 -5.83 16.12
CA ASP A 392 34.18 -4.46 16.47
C ASP A 392 35.14 -3.40 15.97
N ASN A 393 36.44 -3.59 16.21
CA ASN A 393 37.47 -2.62 15.81
C ASN A 393 37.52 -2.41 14.30
N PHE A 394 37.32 -3.49 13.53
CA PHE A 394 37.32 -3.40 12.07
C PHE A 394 36.10 -2.65 11.58
N ILE A 395 34.92 -2.99 12.11
CA ILE A 395 33.64 -2.37 11.73
C ILE A 395 33.66 -0.87 12.08
N ILE A 396 34.09 -0.51 13.30
CA ILE A 396 34.18 0.88 13.71
C ILE A 396 35.14 1.66 12.81
N LYS A 397 36.29 1.08 12.47
CA LYS A 397 37.27 1.69 11.56
C LYS A 397 36.71 1.85 10.15
N SER A 398 36.09 0.81 9.59
CA SER A 398 35.53 0.85 8.23
C SER A 398 34.44 1.92 8.12
N LEU A 399 33.57 2.04 9.11
CA LEU A 399 32.50 3.05 9.11
C LEU A 399 33.03 4.48 9.35
N SER A 400 34.13 4.62 10.11
CA SER A 400 34.75 5.92 10.40
C SER A 400 35.51 6.49 9.20
N VAL A 401 36.07 5.64 8.34
CA VAL A 401 36.79 6.05 7.13
C VAL A 401 35.83 6.55 6.03
N VAL A 402 34.57 6.08 6.03
CA VAL A 402 33.53 6.48 5.05
C VAL A 402 32.71 7.68 5.53
N LYS A 403 33.22 8.49 6.46
CA LYS A 403 32.77 9.89 6.56
C LYS A 403 33.25 10.65 5.32
N VAL A 404 32.57 10.42 4.19
CA VAL A 404 32.51 11.43 3.13
C VAL A 404 32.02 12.70 3.83
N PRO A 405 32.74 13.83 3.74
CA PRO A 405 32.23 15.06 4.32
C PRO A 405 30.90 15.33 3.63
N LYS A 406 29.79 15.22 4.37
CA LYS A 406 28.51 15.75 3.93
C LYS A 406 28.77 17.21 3.53
N PRO A 407 28.32 17.70 2.36
CA PRO A 407 28.11 19.13 2.24
C PRO A 407 27.16 19.48 3.37
N ALA A 408 27.62 20.31 4.30
CA ALA A 408 26.82 20.68 5.44
C ALA A 408 25.50 21.25 4.91
N ARG A 409 24.40 20.51 5.10
CA ARG A 409 23.05 21.10 5.20
C ARG A 409 22.99 21.88 6.52
N GLY A 410 23.89 22.83 6.67
CA GLY A 410 23.71 23.97 7.56
C GLY A 410 23.06 25.04 6.71
N LYS A 411 22.02 25.67 7.23
CA LYS A 411 21.45 26.90 6.68
C LYS A 411 22.60 27.90 6.47
N ALA A 412 23.13 27.97 5.26
CA ALA A 412 24.09 28.99 4.90
C ALA A 412 23.28 30.28 4.74
N ALA A 413 23.41 31.18 5.72
CA ALA A 413 23.15 32.59 5.46
C ALA A 413 23.96 32.96 4.21
N VAL A 414 23.26 33.43 3.18
CA VAL A 414 23.84 33.91 1.94
C VAL A 414 24.61 35.20 2.25
N GLY A 415 25.88 35.04 2.62
CA GLY A 415 26.86 36.12 2.63
C GLY A 415 27.55 36.21 1.28
N SER A 416 27.90 37.42 0.86
CA SER A 416 28.63 37.67 -0.38
C SER A 416 30.00 36.96 -0.38
N LEU A 417 30.53 36.60 -1.56
CA LEU A 417 31.86 35.96 -1.70
C LEU A 417 32.97 36.66 -0.87
N PRO A 418 33.03 38.00 -0.79
CA PRO A 418 33.99 38.71 0.07
C PRO A 418 33.81 38.47 1.58
N GLU A 419 32.61 38.15 2.05
CA GLU A 419 32.36 37.84 3.47
C GLU A 419 32.76 36.41 3.81
N GLN A 420 32.47 35.46 2.91
CA GLN A 420 32.89 34.07 3.08
C GLN A 420 34.41 33.93 3.09
N LEU A 421 35.11 34.64 2.19
CA LEU A 421 36.57 34.68 2.18
C LEU A 421 37.14 35.27 3.46
N ARG A 422 36.54 36.33 4.00
CA ARG A 422 36.96 36.92 5.29
C ARG A 422 36.78 35.96 6.46
N GLN A 423 35.68 35.19 6.50
CA GLN A 423 35.45 34.21 7.57
C GLN A 423 36.44 33.04 7.52
N VAL A 424 36.73 32.54 6.31
CA VAL A 424 37.73 31.48 6.12
C VAL A 424 39.12 32.00 6.49
N GLU A 425 39.47 33.21 6.05
CA GLU A 425 40.74 33.85 6.37
C GLU A 425 40.91 34.05 7.89
N ALA A 426 39.89 34.55 8.59
CA ALA A 426 39.93 34.73 10.05
C ALA A 426 40.17 33.41 10.80
N ARG A 427 39.49 32.32 10.39
CA ARG A 427 39.68 30.99 11.01
C ARG A 427 41.11 30.46 10.82
N ILE A 428 41.67 30.63 9.62
CA ILE A 428 43.03 30.18 9.32
C ILE A 428 44.05 30.98 10.15
N LEU A 429 43.85 32.30 10.29
CA LEU A 429 44.69 33.17 11.09
C LEU A 429 44.62 32.84 12.59
N GLN A 430 43.43 32.57 13.13
CA GLN A 430 43.24 32.13 14.52
C GLN A 430 43.93 30.79 14.78
N LYS A 431 43.80 29.83 13.86
CA LYS A 431 44.48 28.54 13.98
C LYS A 431 46.00 28.72 13.99
N ALA A 432 46.53 29.59 13.15
CA ALA A 432 47.96 29.91 13.14
C ALA A 432 48.42 30.58 14.45
N ALA A 433 47.62 31.46 15.04
CA ALA A 433 47.93 32.13 16.30
C ALA A 433 47.96 31.15 17.49
N ILE A 434 47.04 30.18 17.53
CA ILE A 434 47.01 29.14 18.57
C ILE A 434 48.20 28.17 18.41
N THR A 435 48.58 27.87 17.17
CA THR A 435 49.60 26.84 16.88
C THR A 435 51.03 27.38 16.93
N CYS A 436 51.22 28.67 16.63
CA CYS A 436 52.54 29.30 16.51
C CYS A 436 52.76 30.34 17.60
N LYS A 437 53.89 30.25 18.33
CA LYS A 437 54.20 31.17 19.44
C LYS A 437 54.71 32.54 19.00
N THR A 438 55.11 32.69 17.73
CA THR A 438 55.66 33.95 17.21
C THR A 438 55.11 34.28 15.83
N THR A 439 55.04 35.57 15.51
CA THR A 439 54.55 36.06 14.21
C THR A 439 55.42 35.61 13.04
N ARG A 440 56.72 35.32 13.25
CA ARG A 440 57.60 34.72 12.24
C ARG A 440 57.26 33.26 11.95
N GLN A 441 56.93 32.48 12.98
CA GLN A 441 56.49 31.09 12.80
C GLN A 441 55.12 31.04 12.11
N ALA A 442 54.19 31.91 12.51
CA ALA A 442 52.89 32.04 11.85
C ALA A 442 53.04 32.43 10.36
N ALA A 443 54.00 33.30 10.03
CA ALA A 443 54.29 33.69 8.64
C ALA A 443 54.78 32.52 7.80
N SER A 444 55.71 31.73 8.34
CA SER A 444 56.19 30.51 7.67
C SER A 444 55.09 29.44 7.56
N PHE A 445 54.26 29.27 8.58
CA PHE A 445 53.14 28.33 8.60
C PHE A 445 52.05 28.69 7.58
N LEU A 446 51.80 29.99 7.40
CA LEU A 446 50.78 30.51 6.48
C LEU A 446 51.32 30.77 5.07
N GLY A 447 52.64 30.66 4.85
CA GLY A 447 53.26 30.93 3.55
C GLY A 447 53.21 32.41 3.12
N ILE A 448 53.12 33.35 4.06
CA ILE A 448 53.07 34.80 3.79
C ILE A 448 54.16 35.55 4.55
N SER A 449 54.43 36.80 4.17
CA SER A 449 55.45 37.61 4.85
C SER A 449 55.04 38.00 6.28
N GLN A 450 56.02 38.09 7.19
CA GLN A 450 55.78 38.50 8.59
C GLN A 450 54.99 39.82 8.72
N PRO A 451 55.26 40.89 7.94
CA PRO A 451 54.47 42.12 8.00
C PRO A 451 53.00 41.93 7.57
N SER A 452 52.73 40.93 6.73
CA SER A 452 51.37 40.58 6.29
C SER A 452 50.59 39.87 7.38
N VAL A 453 51.23 38.99 8.15
CA VAL A 453 50.64 38.35 9.34
C VAL A 453 50.28 39.40 10.38
N VAL A 454 51.21 40.29 10.72
CA VAL A 454 50.98 41.35 11.73
C VAL A 454 49.82 42.27 11.32
N ARG A 455 49.76 42.69 10.05
CA ARG A 455 48.64 43.48 9.52
C ARG A 455 47.32 42.73 9.59
N LYS A 456 47.30 41.44 9.26
CA LYS A 456 46.08 40.62 9.27
C LYS A 456 45.63 40.31 10.69
N TYR A 457 46.52 39.99 11.63
CA TYR A 457 46.19 39.78 13.05
C TYR A 457 45.57 41.03 13.67
N LYS A 458 46.16 42.20 13.41
CA LYS A 458 45.59 43.49 13.85
C LYS A 458 44.23 43.78 13.22
N ARG A 459 44.04 43.44 11.93
CA ARG A 459 42.76 43.63 11.22
C ARG A 459 41.64 42.73 11.75
N TYR A 460 41.98 41.55 12.27
CA TYR A 460 41.03 40.56 12.79
C TYR A 460 40.97 40.50 14.32
N GLY A 461 41.68 41.38 15.03
CA GLY A 461 41.66 41.45 16.50
C GLY A 461 42.22 40.19 17.18
N ILE A 462 43.27 39.60 16.61
CA ILE A 462 43.93 38.41 17.14
C ILE A 462 45.24 38.88 17.79
N ASP A 463 45.34 38.72 19.11
CA ASP A 463 46.53 39.08 19.91
C ASP A 463 47.60 37.99 19.90
#